data_AF-A0A7C5JL95-F1
#
_entry.id   AF-A0A7C5JL95-F1
#
_cell.length_a   1.000
_cell.length_b   1.000
_cell.length_c   1.000
_cell.angle_alpha   90.00
_cell.angle_beta   90.00
_cell.angle_gamma   90.00
#
_symmetry.space_group_name_H-M   'P 1'
#
loop_
_entity.id
_entity.type
_entity.pdbx_description
1 polymer ?
#
loop_
_entity_poly.entity_id
_entity_poly.type
_entity_poly.pdbx_seq_one_letter_code
_entity_poly.pdbx_strand_id
1 'polypeptide(L)'
;MKQKLLLFTAIIFFFNYGFSQVVLEDFENGMTLPWVGINGGFNGVVANPDTSGVNPSDSVGSFTKPQGQAWSFVIAELADPIDLSVNNQYSIQLF
;
A
#
# COMPACT_ATOMS: atom_id res chain seq x y z
N MET A 1 -42.73 -9.28 5.18
CA MET A 1 -42.08 -8.00 4.80
C MET A 1 -41.01 -7.55 5.80
N LYS A 2 -41.28 -7.57 7.12
CA LYS A 2 -40.34 -7.12 8.16
C LYS A 2 -39.00 -7.89 8.22
N GLN A 3 -39.00 -9.22 8.08
CA GLN A 3 -37.76 -10.03 8.08
C GLN A 3 -36.88 -9.81 6.84
N LYS A 4 -37.50 -9.64 5.65
CA LYS A 4 -36.76 -9.34 4.41
C LYS A 4 -36.16 -7.93 4.45
N LEU A 5 -36.85 -6.97 5.06
CA LEU A 5 -36.34 -5.63 5.28
C LEU A 5 -35.15 -5.64 6.25
N LEU A 6 -35.23 -6.35 7.38
CA LEU A 6 -34.12 -6.51 8.34
C LEU A 6 -32.88 -7.16 7.72
N LEU A 7 -33.07 -8.21 6.90
CA LEU A 7 -31.96 -8.89 6.23
C LEU A 7 -31.28 -7.95 5.21
N PHE A 8 -32.06 -7.14 4.50
CA PHE A 8 -31.55 -6.17 3.54
C PHE A 8 -30.75 -5.05 4.23
N THR A 9 -31.22 -4.54 5.38
CA THR A 9 -30.45 -3.57 6.18
C THR A 9 -29.17 -4.19 6.74
N ALA A 10 -29.22 -5.43 7.23
CA ALA A 10 -28.04 -6.12 7.75
C ALA A 10 -26.95 -6.28 6.69
N ILE A 11 -27.30 -6.62 5.45
CA ILE A 11 -26.34 -6.74 4.33
C ILE A 11 -25.67 -5.39 4.02
N ILE A 12 -26.44 -4.29 4.04
CA ILE A 12 -25.88 -2.93 3.83
C ILE A 12 -24.91 -2.57 4.95
N PHE A 13 -25.22 -2.91 6.21
CA PHE A 13 -24.28 -2.69 7.33
C PHE A 13 -23.02 -3.56 7.19
N PHE A 14 -23.12 -4.82 6.77
CA PHE A 14 -21.96 -5.69 6.54
C PHE A 14 -21.04 -5.20 5.40
N PHE A 15 -21.57 -4.59 4.34
CA PHE A 15 -20.75 -4.00 3.27
C PHE A 15 -20.07 -2.67 3.66
N ASN A 16 -20.59 -1.97 4.68
CA ASN A 16 -20.01 -0.71 5.16
C ASN A 16 -18.98 -0.90 6.30
N TYR A 17 -18.86 -2.11 6.86
CA TYR A 17 -17.70 -2.47 7.67
C TYR A 17 -16.54 -2.88 6.74
N GLY A 18 -16.06 -1.92 5.94
CA GLY A 18 -14.72 -2.03 5.39
C GLY A 18 -13.74 -2.03 6.56
N PHE A 19 -12.81 -2.98 6.60
CA PHE A 19 -11.65 -2.86 7.47
C PHE A 19 -10.98 -1.53 7.11
N SER A 20 -10.90 -0.60 8.05
CA SER A 20 -10.11 0.62 7.86
C SER A 20 -8.66 0.16 7.83
N GLN A 21 -8.09 0.01 6.64
CA GLN A 21 -6.66 -0.27 6.50
C GLN A 21 -5.91 1.05 6.71
N VAL A 22 -4.85 1.00 7.52
CA VAL A 22 -3.88 2.10 7.57
C VAL A 22 -3.05 2.02 6.30
N VAL A 23 -3.24 2.96 5.38
CA VAL A 23 -2.40 3.12 4.20
C VAL A 23 -1.14 3.86 4.62
N LEU A 24 -0.01 3.17 4.60
CA LEU A 24 1.29 3.77 4.91
C LEU A 24 1.88 4.47 3.67
N GLU A 25 1.71 3.86 2.50
CA GLU A 25 2.15 4.40 1.21
C GLU A 25 1.31 3.76 0.09
N ASP A 26 0.88 4.59 -0.86
CA ASP A 26 0.24 4.17 -2.11
C ASP A 26 0.78 4.90 -3.34
N PHE A 27 1.65 5.92 -3.16
CA PHE A 27 2.25 6.76 -4.19
C PHE A 27 1.29 7.64 -5.02
N GLU A 28 -0.02 7.48 -4.90
CA GLU A 28 -1.03 8.13 -5.77
C GLU A 28 -1.12 9.65 -5.58
N ASN A 29 -0.63 10.16 -4.44
CA ASN A 29 -0.57 11.59 -4.14
C ASN A 29 0.86 12.07 -3.91
N GLY A 30 1.81 11.42 -4.58
CA GLY A 30 3.22 11.60 -4.33
C GLY A 30 3.69 10.74 -3.16
N MET A 31 4.90 11.04 -2.68
CA MET A 31 5.57 10.22 -1.68
C MET A 31 5.09 10.60 -0.27
N THR A 32 4.54 9.63 0.46
CA THR A 32 4.09 9.81 1.86
C THR A 32 5.19 9.50 2.85
N LEU A 33 5.98 8.45 2.60
CA LEU A 33 7.05 8.01 3.50
C LEU A 33 8.43 8.50 3.05
N PRO A 34 9.41 8.66 3.96
CA PRO A 34 10.75 9.11 3.61
C PRO A 34 11.59 7.97 3.01
N TRP A 35 11.27 7.55 1.79
CA TRP A 35 11.97 6.44 1.12
C TRP A 35 13.41 6.79 0.77
N VAL A 36 14.33 5.88 1.08
CA VAL A 36 15.77 5.99 0.82
C VAL A 36 16.27 4.70 0.18
N GLY A 37 17.14 4.82 -0.82
CA GLY A 37 17.86 3.70 -1.40
C GLY A 37 19.20 3.44 -0.68
N ILE A 38 19.49 2.18 -0.37
CA ILE A 38 20.79 1.72 0.16
C ILE A 38 21.41 0.74 -0.84
N ASN A 39 22.65 0.99 -1.25
CA ASN A 39 23.30 0.25 -2.34
C ASN A 39 22.44 0.20 -3.63
N GLY A 40 21.66 1.27 -3.85
CA GLY A 40 20.80 1.50 -4.99
C GLY A 40 20.13 2.87 -4.90
N GLY A 41 19.39 3.25 -5.94
CA GLY A 41 18.73 4.55 -6.03
C GLY A 41 17.22 4.40 -5.94
N PHE A 42 16.60 5.10 -4.99
CA PHE A 42 15.17 5.36 -5.06
C PHE A 42 14.95 6.58 -5.95
N ASN A 43 14.19 6.41 -7.03
CA ASN A 43 14.03 7.42 -8.08
C ASN A 43 12.81 8.32 -7.85
N GLY A 44 12.06 8.08 -6.77
CA GLY A 44 10.80 8.77 -6.49
C GLY A 44 9.59 8.07 -7.11
N VAL A 45 8.48 8.80 -7.15
CA VAL A 45 7.22 8.34 -7.76
C VAL A 45 7.28 8.54 -9.27
N VAL A 46 6.88 7.50 -10.02
CA VAL A 46 6.79 7.50 -11.48
C VAL A 46 5.42 7.00 -11.92
N ALA A 47 5.04 7.25 -13.17
CA ALA A 47 3.86 6.61 -13.76
C ALA A 47 4.04 5.09 -13.74
N ASN A 48 2.98 4.38 -13.34
CA ASN A 48 3.01 2.93 -13.29
C ASN A 48 3.21 2.36 -14.72
N PRO A 49 4.31 1.64 -15.00
CA PRO A 49 4.59 1.11 -16.34
C PRO A 49 3.66 -0.05 -16.72
N ASP A 50 3.00 -0.69 -15.76
CA ASP A 50 2.02 -1.74 -16.00
C ASP A 50 0.77 -1.53 -15.13
N THR A 51 -0.19 -0.81 -15.69
CA THR A 51 -1.51 -0.61 -15.08
C THR A 51 -2.48 -1.75 -15.40
N SER A 52 -2.04 -2.75 -16.16
CA SER A 52 -2.89 -3.85 -16.58
C SER A 52 -2.86 -4.97 -15.53
N GLY A 53 -4.02 -5.38 -15.02
CA GLY A 53 -4.12 -6.51 -14.09
C GLY A 53 -4.32 -6.11 -12.62
N VAL A 54 -3.49 -6.67 -11.72
CA VAL A 54 -3.74 -6.63 -10.26
C VAL A 54 -3.34 -5.28 -9.64
N ASN A 55 -2.44 -4.52 -10.28
CA ASN A 55 -2.07 -3.17 -9.85
C ASN A 55 -2.57 -2.11 -10.83
N PRO A 56 -3.83 -1.64 -10.71
CA PRO A 56 -4.38 -0.62 -11.60
C PRO A 56 -4.01 0.82 -11.17
N SER A 57 -3.06 1.01 -10.25
CA SER A 57 -2.62 2.34 -9.79
C SER A 57 -2.05 3.17 -10.93
N ASP A 58 -2.24 4.48 -10.87
CA ASP A 58 -1.69 5.40 -11.86
C ASP A 58 -0.17 5.59 -11.65
N SER A 59 0.31 5.42 -10.42
CA SER A 59 1.69 5.71 -10.03
C SER A 59 2.30 4.65 -9.10
N VAL A 60 3.63 4.57 -9.11
CA VAL A 60 4.42 3.65 -8.29
C VAL A 60 5.72 4.28 -7.82
N GLY A 61 6.26 3.80 -6.70
CA GLY A 61 7.63 4.08 -6.28
C GLY A 61 8.64 3.31 -7.15
N SER A 62 9.68 4.00 -7.64
CA SER A 62 10.70 3.40 -8.49
C SER A 62 12.03 3.21 -7.76
N PHE A 63 12.62 2.02 -7.89
CA PHE A 63 13.94 1.70 -7.35
C PHE A 63 14.84 1.08 -8.42
N THR A 64 16.11 1.50 -8.46
CA THR A 64 17.12 0.95 -9.36
C THR A 64 18.23 0.27 -8.59
N LYS A 65 18.38 -1.04 -8.84
CA LYS A 65 19.52 -1.83 -8.38
C LYS A 65 20.75 -1.59 -9.28
N PRO A 66 21.88 -1.10 -8.75
CA PRO A 66 23.12 -0.96 -9.51
C PRO A 66 23.75 -2.32 -9.80
N GLN A 67 24.46 -2.43 -10.93
CA GLN A 67 25.29 -3.61 -11.22
C GLN A 67 26.39 -3.80 -10.17
N GLY A 68 26.80 -5.06 -9.98
CA GLY A 68 27.90 -5.42 -9.08
C GLY A 68 27.57 -5.38 -7.59
N GLN A 69 26.39 -4.87 -7.20
CA GLN A 69 25.94 -4.91 -5.81
C GLN A 69 25.31 -6.27 -5.50
N ALA A 70 25.85 -6.99 -4.51
CA ALA A 70 25.29 -8.28 -4.06
C ALA A 70 23.88 -8.12 -3.46
N TRP A 71 23.61 -6.96 -2.84
CA TRP A 71 22.34 -6.62 -2.21
C TRP A 71 22.05 -5.13 -2.37
N SER A 72 20.78 -4.75 -2.26
CA SER A 72 20.32 -3.37 -2.37
C SER A 72 18.93 -3.27 -1.73
N PHE A 73 18.65 -2.16 -1.06
CA PHE A 73 17.39 -1.95 -0.34
C PHE A 73 16.74 -0.62 -0.74
N VAL A 74 15.42 -0.60 -0.65
CA VAL A 74 14.66 0.63 -0.45
C VAL A 74 14.05 0.53 0.95
N ILE A 75 14.20 1.59 1.74
CA ILE A 75 13.74 1.63 3.13
C ILE A 75 12.99 2.93 3.39
N ALA A 76 11.91 2.85 4.15
CA ALA A 76 11.31 3.99 4.80
C ALA A 76 11.16 3.69 6.28
N GLU A 77 11.59 4.62 7.12
CA GLU A 77 11.42 4.52 8.57
C GLU A 77 10.19 5.33 8.98
N LEU A 78 9.29 4.69 9.72
CA LEU A 78 8.12 5.36 10.29
C LEU A 78 8.54 6.14 11.53
N ALA A 79 8.03 7.36 11.66
CA ALA A 79 8.28 8.19 12.85
C ALA A 79 7.66 7.58 14.12
N ASP A 80 6.49 6.95 13.97
CA ASP A 80 5.76 6.29 15.04
C ASP A 80 5.70 4.77 14.82
N PRO A 81 5.73 3.97 15.89
CA PRO A 81 5.60 2.52 15.78
C PRO A 81 4.20 2.11 15.30
N ILE A 82 4.12 1.05 14.50
CA ILE A 82 2.85 0.44 14.11
C ILE A 82 2.25 -0.28 15.33
N ASP A 83 1.01 0.06 15.68
CA ASP A 83 0.27 -0.65 16.73
C ASP A 83 -0.30 -1.97 16.21
N LEU A 84 0.45 -3.05 16.43
CA LEU A 84 0.06 -4.41 16.05
C LEU A 84 -1.04 -5.02 16.94
N SER A 85 -1.44 -4.37 18.04
CA SER A 85 -2.59 -4.80 18.84
C SER A 85 -3.93 -4.47 18.15
N VAL A 86 -3.91 -3.46 17.27
CA VAL A 86 -5.06 -3.02 16.46
C VAL A 86 -4.92 -3.50 15.01
N ASN A 87 -3.77 -3.27 14.38
CA ASN A 87 -3.49 -3.64 12.99
C ASN A 87 -2.40 -4.72 12.93
N ASN A 88 -2.79 -5.98 13.04
CA ASN A 88 -1.86 -7.11 13.18
C ASN A 88 -1.44 -7.76 11.84
N GLN A 89 -1.80 -7.17 10.71
CA GLN A 89 -1.47 -7.67 9.37
C GLN A 89 -0.83 -6.56 8.54
N TYR A 90 0.25 -6.91 7.85
CA TYR A 90 0.95 -6.02 6.93
C TYR A 90 0.86 -6.61 5.52
N SER A 91 0.53 -5.76 4.55
CA SER A 91 0.52 -6.11 3.12
C SER A 91 1.42 -5.16 2.36
N ILE A 92 2.09 -5.71 1.35
CA ILE A 92 2.84 -4.95 0.36
C ILE A 92 2.50 -5.53 -1.01
N GLN A 93 2.29 -4.64 -1.97
CA GLN A 93 2.14 -5.01 -3.36
C GLN A 93 3.45 -4.69 -4.08
N LEU A 94 4.09 -5.72 -4.64
CA LEU A 94 5.28 -5.60 -5.45
C LEU A 94 4.92 -6.04 -6.87
N PHE A 95 5.34 -5.25 -7.86
CA PHE A 95 5.14 -5.56 -9.27
C PHE A 95 6.38 -5.17 -10.07
#